data_AF-D6WRU5-F1
#
_entry.id   AF-D6WRU5-F1
#
_cell.length_a   1.000
_cell.length_b   1.000
_cell.length_c   1.000
_cell.angle_alpha   90.00
_cell.angle_beta   90.00
_cell.angle_gamma   90.00
#
_symmetry.space_group_name_H-M   'P 1'
#
loop_
_entity.id
_entity.type
_entity.pdbx_description
1 polymer ?
#
loop_
_entity_poly.entity_id
_entity_poly.type
_entity_poly.pdbx_seq_one_letter_code
_entity_poly.pdbx_strand_id
1 'polypeptide(L)'
;MVQNDSSNSGDEGSPPVAAPNPAKGIPLGKYRLVGWGVDTTGRRLIDEICQIAAYSPSSQFSQYIMPFSDLNPSYRRKHSIRVVNTGRYRMLKDMRSNKFVKTKSDVAALTDFLEWLEKVQGDDAHDGIILIYHEIRKASPGMLLEVLRRYNLLERFAKIVKGFANGFNIAQAKCAKTTKSFSLRVMAKVLLNREDEDFSSAVDRARVSYEIAAHLAQGERQDLDEKKPTGTEPEIINFVCPFVNPISAEEDEIAQFKVLLERQNTFRPVFGALLRASRPERQHATHLRRLLAENNINYDKLKQAYEDGAKDGLDKVLKSEVANAKETELSELLDILDCFFDPEKKAVQPKPRYYQNNNNRKPRGTRKSFNKDRNSESTSSPNASSDNATEKTGTESEKEKTVEVQ
;
A
#
# COMPACT_ATOMS: atom_id res chain seq x y z
N MET A 1 -18.90 -6.62 -19.99
CA MET A 1 -18.47 -5.24 -19.71
C MET A 1 -18.38 -5.07 -18.21
N VAL A 2 -17.17 -5.22 -17.64
CA VAL A 2 -16.94 -5.04 -16.21
C VAL A 2 -16.44 -3.60 -16.03
N GLN A 3 -17.24 -2.74 -15.43
CA GLN A 3 -16.86 -1.36 -15.15
C GLN A 3 -15.78 -1.34 -14.06
N ASN A 4 -14.57 -0.92 -14.43
CA ASN A 4 -13.45 -0.67 -13.52
C ASN A 4 -13.67 0.65 -12.76
N ASP A 5 -14.34 0.59 -11.60
CA ASP A 5 -14.39 1.69 -10.64
C ASP A 5 -13.02 1.86 -9.94
N SER A 6 -12.14 2.59 -10.62
CA SER A 6 -10.71 2.76 -10.31
C SER A 6 -10.42 3.80 -9.22
N SER A 7 -11.39 4.15 -8.36
CA SER A 7 -11.23 5.30 -7.45
C SER A 7 -11.79 5.09 -6.04
N ASN A 8 -11.61 3.86 -5.54
CA ASN A 8 -12.02 3.47 -4.19
C ASN A 8 -10.82 3.45 -3.22
N SER A 9 -10.27 4.62 -2.89
CA SER A 9 -9.26 4.83 -1.82
C SER A 9 -9.94 5.28 -0.51
N GLY A 10 -10.90 4.49 -0.04
CA GLY A 10 -11.88 4.87 0.96
C GLY A 10 -11.52 4.64 2.43
N ASP A 11 -10.24 4.60 2.83
CA ASP A 11 -9.88 4.23 4.21
C ASP A 11 -8.78 5.13 4.82
N GLU A 12 -9.04 6.45 4.81
CA GLU A 12 -8.26 7.46 5.56
C GLU A 12 -9.15 8.15 6.60
N GLY A 13 -9.99 7.37 7.30
CA GLY A 13 -10.56 7.76 8.58
C GLY A 13 -9.58 7.40 9.71
N SER A 14 -9.57 8.22 10.76
CA SER A 14 -8.72 8.24 11.97
C SER A 14 -7.99 6.93 12.37
N PRO A 15 -6.78 7.01 12.96
CA PRO A 15 -6.14 5.81 13.51
C PRO A 15 -7.07 5.22 14.59
N PRO A 16 -7.48 3.94 14.49
CA PRO A 16 -8.00 3.29 15.67
C PRO A 16 -6.88 3.32 16.70
N VAL A 17 -7.22 3.65 17.95
CA VAL A 17 -6.34 3.43 19.09
C VAL A 17 -6.14 1.93 19.16
N ALA A 18 -5.05 1.44 18.54
CA ALA A 18 -4.77 0.02 18.44
C ALA A 18 -4.46 -0.52 19.84
N ALA A 19 -5.23 -1.52 20.27
CA ALA A 19 -5.04 -2.25 21.51
C ALA A 19 -3.62 -2.86 21.61
N PRO A 20 -3.10 -3.09 22.84
CA PRO A 20 -1.77 -3.67 23.02
C PRO A 20 -1.72 -5.10 22.47
N ASN A 21 -0.82 -5.29 21.51
CA ASN A 21 -0.42 -6.51 20.79
C ASN A 21 -1.54 -7.46 20.32
N PRO A 22 -2.12 -7.25 19.11
CA PRO A 22 -3.15 -8.13 18.53
C PRO A 22 -2.59 -9.45 17.95
N ALA A 23 -1.29 -9.74 18.12
CA ALA A 23 -0.67 -10.94 17.55
C ALA A 23 -0.97 -12.18 18.41
N LYS A 24 -1.27 -13.33 17.79
CA LYS A 24 -1.53 -14.59 18.53
C LYS A 24 -0.25 -15.23 19.12
N GLY A 25 0.92 -14.88 18.58
CA GLY A 25 2.20 -15.50 18.92
C GLY A 25 2.37 -16.91 18.32
N ILE A 26 3.61 -17.40 18.35
CA ILE A 26 3.95 -18.79 18.01
C ILE A 26 4.90 -19.39 19.06
N PRO A 27 4.98 -20.73 19.20
CA PRO A 27 5.92 -21.37 20.11
C PRO A 27 7.37 -21.03 19.77
N LEU A 28 8.23 -21.02 20.78
CA LEU A 28 9.68 -20.89 20.57
C LEU A 28 10.20 -22.08 19.75
N GLY A 29 11.21 -21.82 18.93
CA GLY A 29 11.75 -22.80 18.00
C GLY A 29 12.95 -22.27 17.24
N LYS A 30 13.53 -23.14 16.41
CA LYS A 30 14.61 -22.84 15.47
C LYS A 30 14.01 -22.33 14.16
N TYR A 31 13.70 -21.05 14.16
CA TYR A 31 13.21 -20.35 12.97
C TYR A 31 14.33 -19.60 12.25
N ARG A 32 14.06 -19.21 11.02
CA ARG A 32 14.84 -18.17 10.33
C ARG A 32 14.03 -16.90 10.17
N LEU A 33 14.64 -15.77 10.50
CA LEU A 33 14.03 -14.46 10.36
C LEU A 33 14.35 -13.88 8.99
N VAL A 34 13.32 -13.42 8.28
CA VAL A 34 13.46 -12.81 6.96
C VAL A 34 12.70 -11.50 6.94
N GLY A 35 13.40 -10.39 6.68
CA GLY A 35 12.77 -9.12 6.36
C GLY A 35 11.97 -9.23 5.07
N TRP A 36 10.76 -8.68 5.04
CA TRP A 36 9.84 -8.84 3.92
C TRP A 36 9.11 -7.54 3.61
N GLY A 37 8.89 -7.28 2.33
CA GLY A 37 8.19 -6.09 1.86
C GLY A 37 7.60 -6.28 0.47
N VAL A 38 6.50 -5.57 0.21
CA VAL A 38 5.84 -5.56 -1.11
C VAL A 38 5.48 -4.14 -1.54
N ASP A 39 5.57 -3.87 -2.83
CA ASP A 39 4.92 -2.73 -3.48
C ASP A 39 3.58 -3.19 -4.06
N THR A 40 2.57 -2.33 -4.03
CA THR A 40 1.22 -2.70 -4.47
C THR A 40 0.52 -1.60 -5.27
N THR A 41 -0.54 -1.97 -6.00
CA THR A 41 -1.39 -0.98 -6.71
C THR A 41 -2.29 -0.19 -5.76
N GLY A 42 -2.55 -0.71 -4.56
CA GLY A 42 -3.37 -0.12 -3.52
C GLY A 42 -3.25 -0.84 -2.18
N ARG A 43 -4.30 -0.79 -1.33
CA ARG A 43 -4.29 -1.34 0.04
C ARG A 43 -5.35 -2.43 0.28
N ARG A 44 -6.23 -2.67 -0.67
CA ARG A 44 -7.35 -3.59 -0.53
C ARG A 44 -6.88 -4.98 -0.93
N LEU A 45 -7.56 -6.02 -0.44
CA LEU A 45 -7.26 -7.42 -0.82
C LEU A 45 -7.42 -7.70 -2.33
N ILE A 46 -8.19 -6.86 -3.04
CA ILE A 46 -8.34 -6.94 -4.50
C ILE A 46 -7.25 -6.18 -5.28
N ASP A 47 -6.46 -5.36 -4.60
CA ASP A 47 -5.32 -4.69 -5.22
C ASP A 47 -4.16 -5.70 -5.40
N GLU A 48 -3.17 -5.32 -6.20
CA GLU A 48 -2.20 -6.28 -6.78
C GLU A 48 -0.78 -5.98 -6.32
N ILE A 49 0.05 -7.02 -6.18
CA ILE A 49 1.48 -6.88 -5.87
C ILE A 49 2.24 -6.48 -7.13
N CYS A 50 3.05 -5.43 -7.03
CA CYS A 50 3.89 -4.88 -8.11
C CYS A 50 5.37 -5.22 -7.91
N GLN A 51 5.80 -5.45 -6.67
CA GLN A 51 7.14 -5.92 -6.34
C GLN A 51 7.04 -6.75 -5.06
N ILE A 52 7.73 -7.88 -5.04
CA ILE A 52 7.96 -8.66 -3.82
C ILE A 52 9.45 -8.65 -3.52
N ALA A 53 9.81 -8.40 -2.26
CA ALA A 53 11.18 -8.38 -1.81
C ALA A 53 11.33 -9.04 -0.44
N ALA A 54 12.48 -9.67 -0.25
CA ALA A 54 12.86 -10.28 1.01
C ALA A 54 14.36 -10.15 1.27
N TYR A 55 14.73 -10.16 2.54
CA TYR A 55 16.09 -9.91 3.01
C TYR A 55 16.42 -10.85 4.17
N SER A 56 17.57 -11.49 4.10
CA SER A 56 18.28 -12.07 5.22
C SER A 56 19.71 -11.50 5.24
N PRO A 57 20.47 -11.64 6.34
CA PRO A 57 21.87 -11.22 6.37
C PRO A 57 22.76 -11.92 5.34
N SER A 58 22.37 -13.11 4.87
CA SER A 58 23.14 -13.93 3.93
C SER A 58 22.67 -13.84 2.48
N SER A 59 21.44 -13.38 2.23
CA SER A 59 20.85 -13.34 0.89
C SER A 59 19.71 -12.34 0.78
N GLN A 60 19.37 -11.94 -0.44
CA GLN A 60 18.22 -11.10 -0.72
C GLN A 60 17.47 -11.60 -1.95
N PHE A 61 16.16 -11.31 -2.00
CA PHE A 61 15.29 -11.59 -3.13
C PHE A 61 14.54 -10.32 -3.54
N SER A 62 14.39 -10.09 -4.83
CA SER A 62 13.56 -9.02 -5.36
C SER A 62 13.05 -9.37 -6.74
N GLN A 63 11.73 -9.27 -6.94
CA GLN A 63 11.12 -9.46 -8.25
C GLN A 63 9.96 -8.48 -8.42
N TYR A 64 10.01 -7.70 -9.50
CA TYR A 64 8.88 -6.90 -9.94
C TYR A 64 7.87 -7.78 -10.69
N ILE A 65 6.60 -7.46 -10.50
CA ILE A 65 5.45 -8.19 -11.01
C ILE A 65 4.61 -7.21 -11.82
N MET A 66 4.17 -7.61 -13.02
CA MET A 66 3.36 -6.73 -13.86
C MET A 66 1.89 -6.77 -13.41
N PRO A 67 1.31 -5.68 -12.87
CA PRO A 67 -0.09 -5.68 -12.46
C PRO A 67 -1.03 -5.58 -13.67
N PHE A 68 -2.22 -6.18 -13.54
CA PHE A 68 -3.32 -6.00 -14.50
C PHE A 68 -3.89 -4.58 -14.46
N SER A 69 -3.96 -3.97 -13.28
CA SER A 69 -4.43 -2.60 -13.09
C SER A 69 -3.28 -1.59 -13.05
N ASP A 70 -3.60 -0.30 -13.17
CA ASP A 70 -2.64 0.77 -12.91
C ASP A 70 -2.52 1.03 -11.40
N LEU A 71 -1.36 1.54 -10.98
CA LEU A 71 -1.18 1.97 -9.59
C LEU A 71 -2.01 3.22 -9.29
N ASN A 72 -2.68 3.21 -8.14
CA ASN A 72 -3.37 4.39 -7.64
C ASN A 72 -2.38 5.56 -7.45
N PRO A 73 -2.80 6.84 -7.64
CA PRO A 73 -1.90 7.99 -7.60
C PRO A 73 -1.05 8.12 -6.32
N SER A 74 -1.58 7.70 -5.17
CA SER A 74 -0.83 7.68 -3.91
C SER A 74 0.23 6.59 -3.88
N TYR A 75 -0.07 5.40 -4.42
CA TYR A 75 0.83 4.25 -4.45
C TYR A 75 1.92 4.40 -5.51
N ARG A 76 1.59 5.00 -6.64
CA ARG A 76 2.57 5.44 -7.65
C ARG A 76 3.64 6.36 -7.05
N ARG A 77 3.23 7.33 -6.21
CA ARG A 77 4.18 8.23 -5.52
C ARG A 77 4.92 7.53 -4.38
N LYS A 78 4.23 6.69 -3.61
CA LYS A 78 4.81 5.93 -2.50
C LYS A 78 5.93 5.01 -2.98
N HIS A 79 5.70 4.29 -4.06
CA HIS A 79 6.60 3.26 -4.58
C HIS A 79 7.55 3.76 -5.67
N SER A 80 7.37 5.02 -6.12
CA SER A 80 8.12 5.59 -7.23
C SER A 80 8.08 4.72 -8.51
N ILE A 81 6.97 4.01 -8.75
CA ILE A 81 6.76 3.21 -9.96
C ILE A 81 5.41 3.53 -10.59
N ARG A 82 5.32 3.41 -11.91
CA ARG A 82 4.07 3.59 -12.65
C ARG A 82 3.97 2.61 -13.81
N VAL A 83 2.73 2.28 -14.17
CA VAL A 83 2.46 1.66 -15.47
C VAL A 83 2.53 2.73 -16.56
N VAL A 84 3.09 2.35 -17.70
CA VAL A 84 3.13 3.13 -18.94
C VAL A 84 2.73 2.24 -20.12
N ASN A 85 2.07 2.84 -21.10
CA ASN A 85 1.69 2.16 -22.34
C ASN A 85 2.68 2.55 -23.44
N THR A 86 3.31 1.55 -24.05
CA THR A 86 4.17 1.70 -25.22
C THR A 86 3.50 0.98 -26.38
N GLY A 87 2.74 1.74 -27.19
CA GLY A 87 1.85 1.15 -28.20
C GLY A 87 0.76 0.31 -27.54
N ARG A 88 0.72 -1.00 -27.85
CA ARG A 88 -0.23 -1.96 -27.28
C ARG A 88 0.26 -2.64 -25.99
N TYR A 89 1.51 -2.42 -25.61
CA TYR A 89 2.11 -3.09 -24.46
C TYR A 89 2.07 -2.21 -23.21
N ARG A 90 1.80 -2.84 -22.07
CA ARG A 90 1.87 -2.21 -20.74
C ARG A 90 3.17 -2.64 -20.07
N MET A 91 3.88 -1.69 -19.47
CA MET A 91 5.16 -1.94 -18.80
C MET A 91 5.26 -1.12 -17.51
N LEU A 92 5.98 -1.64 -16.52
CA LEU A 92 6.36 -0.85 -15.34
C LEU A 92 7.58 0.03 -15.65
N LYS A 93 7.54 1.26 -15.13
CA LYS A 93 8.59 2.25 -15.22
C LYS A 93 8.89 2.81 -13.84
N ASP A 94 10.17 2.79 -13.46
CA ASP A 94 10.67 3.46 -12.26
C ASP A 94 10.71 4.97 -12.52
N MET A 95 10.08 5.73 -11.63
CA MET A 95 9.94 7.17 -11.70
C MET A 95 11.21 7.91 -11.28
N ARG A 96 12.11 7.26 -10.52
CA ARG A 96 13.39 7.83 -10.10
C ARG A 96 14.39 7.79 -11.26
N SER A 97 14.63 6.58 -11.78
CA SER A 97 15.58 6.38 -12.88
C SER A 97 15.01 6.70 -14.26
N ASN A 98 13.68 6.85 -14.37
CA ASN A 98 12.96 6.94 -15.65
C ASN A 98 13.23 5.75 -16.60
N LYS A 99 13.61 4.58 -16.07
CA LYS A 99 13.87 3.36 -16.83
C LYS A 99 12.71 2.37 -16.71
N PHE A 100 12.52 1.57 -17.75
CA PHE A 100 11.61 0.42 -17.71
C PHE A 100 12.16 -0.65 -16.76
N VAL A 101 11.26 -1.29 -16.04
CA VAL A 101 11.58 -2.34 -15.07
C VAL A 101 11.19 -3.68 -15.66
N LYS A 102 12.09 -4.67 -15.58
CA LYS A 102 11.78 -6.04 -15.98
C LYS A 102 10.82 -6.66 -14.98
N THR A 103 9.73 -7.22 -15.48
CA THR A 103 8.68 -7.83 -14.67
C THR A 103 8.51 -9.31 -15.01
N LYS A 104 7.94 -10.06 -14.07
CA LYS A 104 7.42 -11.42 -14.29
C LYS A 104 5.89 -11.43 -14.09
N SER A 105 5.24 -12.53 -14.44
CA SER A 105 3.87 -12.81 -14.00
C SER A 105 3.83 -13.13 -12.52
N ASP A 106 2.66 -12.98 -11.87
CA ASP A 106 2.47 -13.31 -10.46
C ASP A 106 2.98 -14.73 -10.15
N VAL A 107 2.53 -15.73 -10.91
CA VAL A 107 2.84 -17.15 -10.67
C VAL A 107 4.33 -17.44 -10.77
N ALA A 108 5.03 -16.85 -11.74
CA ALA A 108 6.47 -17.05 -11.91
C ALA A 108 7.24 -16.40 -10.75
N ALA A 109 6.90 -15.15 -10.41
CA ALA A 109 7.55 -14.44 -9.31
C ALA A 109 7.32 -15.09 -7.94
N LEU A 110 6.11 -15.60 -7.69
CA LEU A 110 5.79 -16.31 -6.45
C LEU A 110 6.48 -17.67 -6.38
N THR A 111 6.60 -18.38 -7.50
CA THR A 111 7.35 -19.64 -7.56
C THR A 111 8.83 -19.41 -7.24
N ASP A 112 9.46 -18.42 -7.88
CA ASP A 112 10.85 -18.04 -7.58
C ASP A 112 11.03 -17.63 -6.12
N PHE A 113 10.03 -16.92 -5.55
CA PHE A 113 10.06 -16.50 -4.16
C PHE A 113 10.02 -17.68 -3.19
N LEU A 114 9.17 -18.68 -3.45
CA LEU A 114 9.11 -19.90 -2.64
C LEU A 114 10.40 -20.70 -2.73
N GLU A 115 10.97 -20.85 -3.93
CA GLU A 115 12.26 -21.51 -4.11
C GLU A 115 13.38 -20.79 -3.36
N TRP A 116 13.36 -19.45 -3.34
CA TRP A 116 14.31 -18.67 -2.56
C TRP A 116 14.10 -18.88 -1.06
N LEU A 117 12.85 -18.90 -0.57
CA LEU A 117 12.54 -19.16 0.83
C LEU A 117 13.00 -20.55 1.28
N GLU A 118 12.79 -21.58 0.47
CA GLU A 118 13.27 -22.95 0.74
C GLU A 118 14.80 -22.99 0.90
N LYS A 119 15.51 -22.31 -0.01
CA LYS A 119 16.99 -22.19 0.07
C LYS A 119 17.44 -21.41 1.30
N VAL A 120 16.74 -20.34 1.66
CA VAL A 120 17.09 -19.52 2.82
C VAL A 120 16.79 -20.21 4.13
N GLN A 121 15.70 -20.97 4.24
CA GLN A 121 15.39 -21.79 5.41
C GLN A 121 16.61 -22.66 5.74
N GLY A 122 17.13 -23.36 4.73
CA GLY A 122 18.25 -24.27 4.89
C GLY A 122 17.94 -25.40 5.88
N ASP A 123 18.98 -26.15 6.25
CA ASP A 123 18.80 -27.30 7.13
C ASP A 123 18.65 -26.89 8.61
N ASP A 124 19.27 -25.79 9.07
CA ASP A 124 19.32 -25.45 10.49
C ASP A 124 17.99 -24.91 11.07
N ALA A 125 17.13 -24.33 10.23
CA ALA A 125 15.85 -23.72 10.62
C ALA A 125 14.68 -24.70 10.42
N HIS A 126 14.73 -25.83 11.13
CA HIS A 126 13.76 -26.92 10.99
C HIS A 126 12.32 -26.48 11.27
N ASP A 127 12.10 -25.47 12.12
CA ASP A 127 10.75 -25.03 12.48
C ASP A 127 10.16 -24.05 11.46
N GLY A 128 10.97 -23.53 10.51
CA GLY A 128 10.51 -22.73 9.38
C GLY A 128 10.95 -21.25 9.40
N ILE A 129 10.26 -20.42 8.63
CA ILE A 129 10.56 -19.00 8.45
C ILE A 129 9.51 -18.10 9.10
N ILE A 130 9.96 -16.99 9.68
CA ILE A 130 9.12 -15.86 10.13
C ILE A 130 9.40 -14.66 9.22
N LEU A 131 8.36 -14.14 8.57
CA LEU A 131 8.47 -12.95 7.73
C LEU A 131 8.22 -11.67 8.54
N ILE A 132 9.21 -10.79 8.60
CA ILE A 132 9.16 -9.52 9.34
C ILE A 132 8.85 -8.39 8.37
N TYR A 133 7.74 -7.69 8.58
CA TYR A 133 7.33 -6.52 7.79
C TYR A 133 6.99 -5.37 8.69
N HIS A 134 6.87 -4.15 8.17
CA HIS A 134 6.62 -2.96 9.01
C HIS A 134 5.51 -2.08 8.44
N GLU A 135 4.30 -2.22 8.97
CA GLU A 135 3.13 -1.46 8.51
C GLU A 135 2.29 -0.94 9.67
N ILE A 136 1.94 0.35 9.64
CA ILE A 136 1.03 0.98 10.60
C ILE A 136 -0.37 0.35 10.50
N ARG A 137 -0.81 0.10 9.27
CA ARG A 137 -2.08 -0.56 8.97
C ARG A 137 -1.77 -1.81 8.16
N LYS A 138 -1.91 -2.97 8.79
CA LYS A 138 -1.66 -4.27 8.18
C LYS A 138 -2.52 -4.44 6.93
N ALA A 139 -1.88 -4.76 5.81
CA ALA A 139 -2.57 -5.18 4.59
C ALA A 139 -1.78 -6.24 3.82
N SER A 140 -0.45 -6.13 3.84
CA SER A 140 0.44 -6.93 3.00
C SER A 140 0.36 -8.44 3.21
N PRO A 141 0.33 -8.98 4.45
CA PRO A 141 0.18 -10.42 4.67
C PRO A 141 -1.06 -11.00 3.98
N GLY A 142 -2.21 -10.36 4.16
CA GLY A 142 -3.46 -10.80 3.53
C GLY A 142 -3.42 -10.78 2.01
N MET A 143 -2.81 -9.76 1.41
CA MET A 143 -2.62 -9.70 -0.05
C MET A 143 -1.73 -10.83 -0.57
N LEU A 144 -0.64 -11.16 0.15
CA LEU A 144 0.24 -12.28 -0.22
C LEU A 144 -0.51 -13.61 -0.15
N LEU A 145 -1.26 -13.86 0.92
CA LEU A 145 -2.01 -15.11 1.08
C LEU A 145 -3.11 -15.27 0.02
N GLU A 146 -3.82 -14.19 -0.34
CA GLU A 146 -4.82 -14.23 -1.42
C GLU A 146 -4.21 -14.56 -2.78
N VAL A 147 -3.06 -13.96 -3.12
CA VAL A 147 -2.41 -14.26 -4.41
C VAL A 147 -1.83 -15.66 -4.44
N LEU A 148 -1.23 -16.14 -3.34
CA LEU A 148 -0.75 -17.53 -3.24
C LEU A 148 -1.91 -18.53 -3.37
N ARG A 149 -3.06 -18.24 -2.74
CA ARG A 149 -4.26 -19.09 -2.85
C ARG A 149 -4.77 -19.17 -4.28
N ARG A 150 -4.78 -18.06 -5.01
CA ARG A 150 -5.21 -18.01 -6.43
C ARG A 150 -4.41 -18.95 -7.33
N TYR A 151 -3.13 -19.17 -7.04
CA TYR A 151 -2.23 -20.03 -7.82
C TYR A 151 -1.96 -21.39 -7.16
N ASN A 152 -2.72 -21.79 -6.14
CA ASN A 152 -2.55 -23.05 -5.40
C ASN A 152 -1.15 -23.22 -4.77
N LEU A 153 -0.51 -22.11 -4.39
CA LEU A 153 0.82 -22.09 -3.78
C LEU A 153 0.80 -21.94 -2.25
N LEU A 154 -0.38 -21.74 -1.67
CA LEU A 154 -0.54 -21.45 -0.25
C LEU A 154 -0.10 -22.61 0.65
N GLU A 155 -0.41 -23.86 0.29
CA GLU A 155 -0.01 -25.02 1.08
C GLU A 155 1.51 -25.17 1.13
N ARG A 156 2.18 -25.02 -0.03
CA ARG A 156 3.65 -25.01 -0.12
C ARG A 156 4.24 -23.88 0.74
N PHE A 157 3.66 -22.69 0.67
CA PHE A 157 4.08 -21.55 1.48
C PHE A 157 3.96 -21.83 2.99
N ALA A 158 2.83 -22.36 3.47
CA ALA A 158 2.59 -22.64 4.89
C ALA A 158 3.49 -23.75 5.47
N LYS A 159 4.02 -24.65 4.61
CA LYS A 159 5.05 -25.61 5.02
C LYS A 159 6.36 -24.93 5.39
N ILE A 160 6.71 -23.84 4.71
CA ILE A 160 7.97 -23.10 4.88
C ILE A 160 7.82 -21.97 5.90
N VAL A 161 6.81 -21.12 5.74
CA VAL A 161 6.58 -19.91 6.53
C VAL A 161 5.56 -20.18 7.62
N LYS A 162 5.91 -19.88 8.86
CA LYS A 162 5.05 -20.11 10.03
C LYS A 162 4.22 -18.91 10.43
N GLY A 163 4.63 -17.71 10.04
CA GLY A 163 3.84 -16.52 10.30
C GLY A 163 4.51 -15.22 9.89
N PHE A 164 3.80 -14.13 10.18
CA PHE A 164 4.22 -12.77 9.91
C PHE A 164 4.38 -11.99 11.22
N ALA A 165 5.50 -11.30 11.38
CA ALA A 165 5.72 -10.37 12.49
C ALA A 165 5.67 -8.93 11.99
N ASN A 166 4.81 -8.10 12.60
CA ASN A 166 4.74 -6.68 12.26
C ASN A 166 5.69 -5.86 13.15
N GLY A 167 6.80 -5.41 12.58
CA GLY A 167 7.78 -4.51 13.19
C GLY A 167 7.17 -3.22 13.76
N PHE A 168 6.03 -2.75 13.24
CA PHE A 168 5.31 -1.62 13.84
C PHE A 168 4.83 -1.96 15.25
N ASN A 169 4.26 -3.15 15.46
CA ASN A 169 3.75 -3.59 16.76
C ASN A 169 4.91 -3.84 17.74
N ILE A 170 6.02 -4.40 17.26
CA ILE A 170 7.24 -4.59 18.03
C ILE A 170 7.78 -3.23 18.52
N ALA A 171 7.93 -2.28 17.60
CA ALA A 171 8.40 -0.93 17.90
C ALA A 171 7.44 -0.19 18.84
N GLN A 172 6.13 -0.31 18.65
CA GLN A 172 5.15 0.27 19.55
C GLN A 172 5.28 -0.28 20.96
N ALA A 173 5.39 -1.61 21.11
CA ALA A 173 5.51 -2.23 22.42
C ALA A 173 6.80 -1.83 23.16
N LYS A 174 7.90 -1.60 22.44
CA LYS A 174 9.21 -1.32 23.02
C LYS A 174 9.50 0.17 23.20
N CYS A 175 9.05 1.00 22.27
CA CYS A 175 9.41 2.41 22.20
C CYS A 175 8.26 3.35 22.60
N ALA A 176 7.10 2.84 23.06
CA ALA A 176 5.96 3.69 23.43
C ALA A 176 6.27 4.78 24.45
N LYS A 177 7.30 4.58 25.29
CA LYS A 177 7.73 5.55 26.30
C LYS A 177 8.63 6.66 25.72
N THR A 178 9.32 6.39 24.61
CA THR A 178 10.37 7.27 24.06
C THR A 178 9.93 8.02 22.81
N THR A 179 8.97 7.51 22.05
CA THR A 179 8.48 8.17 20.82
C THR A 179 6.99 7.98 20.61
N LYS A 180 6.37 8.96 19.95
CA LYS A 180 4.93 8.97 19.62
C LYS A 180 4.61 8.31 18.27
N SER A 181 5.61 8.10 17.42
CA SER A 181 5.44 7.53 16.08
C SER A 181 6.38 6.36 15.86
N PHE A 182 5.81 5.24 15.42
CA PHE A 182 6.53 3.99 15.17
C PHE A 182 6.60 3.66 13.67
N SER A 183 6.44 4.66 12.79
CA SER A 183 6.58 4.45 11.35
C SER A 183 7.99 3.97 10.99
N LEU A 184 8.13 3.20 9.91
CA LEU A 184 9.42 2.66 9.46
C LEU A 184 10.51 3.74 9.35
N ARG A 185 10.17 4.91 8.79
CA ARG A 185 11.08 6.06 8.67
C ARG A 185 11.55 6.59 10.02
N VAL A 186 10.63 6.73 10.99
CA VAL A 186 10.98 7.23 12.32
C VAL A 186 11.85 6.21 13.05
N MET A 187 11.53 4.92 12.96
CA MET A 187 12.33 3.87 13.58
C MET A 187 13.72 3.75 12.95
N ALA A 188 13.85 3.84 11.62
CA ALA A 188 15.14 3.84 10.95
C ALA A 188 16.01 5.04 11.38
N LYS A 189 15.41 6.23 11.50
CA LYS A 189 16.10 7.41 11.99
C LYS A 189 16.56 7.25 13.44
N VAL A 190 15.65 6.86 14.33
CA VAL A 190 15.90 6.84 15.79
C VAL A 190 16.81 5.68 16.19
N LEU A 191 16.62 4.48 15.61
CA LEU A 191 17.31 3.26 16.04
C LEU A 191 18.53 2.94 15.20
N LEU A 192 18.54 3.32 13.92
CA LEU A 192 19.62 2.99 12.98
C LEU A 192 20.46 4.20 12.54
N ASN A 193 20.12 5.41 13.02
CA ASN A 193 20.74 6.67 12.62
C ASN A 193 20.71 6.92 11.10
N ARG A 194 19.58 6.61 10.45
CA ARG A 194 19.40 6.77 8.99
C ARG A 194 18.34 7.82 8.69
N GLU A 195 18.78 9.07 8.53
CA GLU A 195 17.86 10.20 8.36
C GLU A 195 17.26 10.30 6.94
N ASP A 196 18.03 9.97 5.90
CA ASP A 196 17.69 10.21 4.49
C ASP A 196 17.38 8.93 3.69
N GLU A 197 17.01 7.83 4.37
CA GLU A 197 16.75 6.56 3.71
C GLU A 197 15.45 6.58 2.86
N ASP A 198 15.56 6.12 1.62
CA ASP A 198 14.44 6.03 0.68
C ASP A 198 13.67 4.71 0.85
N PHE A 199 12.43 4.82 1.34
CA PHE A 199 11.55 3.66 1.57
C PHE A 199 10.59 3.40 0.41
N SER A 200 10.82 3.98 -0.77
CA SER A 200 9.95 3.74 -1.93
C SER A 200 10.07 2.33 -2.50
N SER A 201 11.25 1.70 -2.41
CA SER A 201 11.50 0.32 -2.83
C SER A 201 11.05 -0.71 -1.80
N ALA A 202 10.45 -1.82 -2.23
CA ALA A 202 10.16 -2.94 -1.34
C ALA A 202 11.42 -3.57 -0.73
N VAL A 203 12.55 -3.53 -1.46
CA VAL A 203 13.84 -4.09 -1.02
C VAL A 203 14.36 -3.38 0.22
N ASP A 204 14.37 -2.04 0.18
CA ASP A 204 14.84 -1.23 1.30
C ASP A 204 13.93 -1.41 2.52
N ARG A 205 12.61 -1.49 2.31
CA ARG A 205 11.67 -1.77 3.40
C ARG A 205 11.87 -3.14 4.02
N ALA A 206 12.12 -4.19 3.23
CA ALA A 206 12.38 -5.53 3.73
C ALA A 206 13.62 -5.56 4.63
N ARG A 207 14.74 -5.00 4.14
CA ARG A 207 16.00 -4.93 4.87
C ARG A 207 15.87 -4.15 6.18
N VAL A 208 15.29 -2.96 6.12
CA VAL A 208 15.19 -2.08 7.30
C VAL A 208 14.20 -2.65 8.34
N SER A 209 13.14 -3.35 7.91
CA SER A 209 12.23 -4.04 8.83
C SER A 209 12.96 -5.12 9.63
N TYR A 210 13.85 -5.89 8.99
CA TYR A 210 14.70 -6.88 9.67
C TYR A 210 15.65 -6.20 10.66
N GLU A 211 16.39 -5.17 10.20
CA GLU A 211 17.40 -4.49 11.01
C GLU A 211 16.80 -3.82 12.25
N ILE A 212 15.62 -3.21 12.14
CA ILE A 212 14.90 -2.64 13.28
C ILE A 212 14.53 -3.74 14.29
N ALA A 213 13.97 -4.86 13.84
CA ALA A 213 13.60 -5.96 14.74
C ALA A 213 14.85 -6.54 15.44
N ALA A 214 15.94 -6.72 14.70
CA ALA A 214 17.22 -7.18 15.23
C ALA A 214 17.82 -6.21 16.24
N HIS A 215 17.74 -4.89 15.99
CA HIS A 215 18.20 -3.86 16.91
C HIS A 215 17.36 -3.82 18.19
N LEU A 216 16.03 -3.84 18.07
CA LEU A 216 15.13 -3.84 19.23
C LEU A 216 15.26 -5.07 20.12
N ALA A 217 15.66 -6.22 19.55
CA ALA A 217 15.93 -7.44 20.30
C ALA A 217 17.16 -7.34 21.21
N GLN A 218 18.13 -6.47 20.88
CA GLN A 218 19.39 -6.31 21.63
C GLN A 218 19.24 -5.45 22.89
N GLY A 219 18.11 -4.74 23.05
CA GLY A 219 17.85 -3.81 24.15
C GLY A 219 18.56 -2.46 24.02
N GLU A 220 18.34 -1.55 24.98
CA GLU A 220 19.07 -0.27 25.08
C GLU A 220 20.51 -0.54 25.54
N ARG A 221 21.43 -0.88 24.63
CA ARG A 221 22.87 -0.85 24.93
C ARG A 221 23.40 0.57 24.66
N GLN A 222 24.20 1.10 25.58
CA GLN A 222 24.73 2.47 25.55
C GLN A 222 25.84 2.71 24.52
N ASP A 223 26.35 1.67 23.87
CA ASP A 223 27.53 1.77 23.00
C ASP A 223 27.13 1.85 21.53
N LEU A 224 27.05 3.08 21.02
CA LEU A 224 26.73 3.42 19.62
C LEU A 224 27.87 3.10 18.63
N ASP A 225 28.99 2.56 19.10
CA ASP A 225 30.23 2.42 18.32
C ASP A 225 30.41 1.06 17.61
N GLU A 226 29.60 0.05 17.91
CA GLU A 226 29.67 -1.25 17.21
C GLU A 226 28.57 -1.40 16.15
N LYS A 227 28.93 -1.19 14.87
CA LYS A 227 28.04 -1.31 13.70
C LYS A 227 27.61 -2.75 13.34
N LYS A 228 27.67 -3.71 14.26
CA LYS A 228 27.23 -5.09 14.00
C LYS A 228 26.21 -5.54 15.06
N PRO A 229 25.11 -6.18 14.65
CA PRO A 229 24.18 -6.79 15.58
C PRO A 229 24.93 -7.89 16.37
N THR A 230 25.06 -7.71 17.68
CA THR A 230 25.77 -8.63 18.59
C THR A 230 24.83 -9.58 19.33
N GLY A 231 23.51 -9.48 19.12
CA GLY A 231 22.55 -10.47 19.62
C GLY A 231 22.67 -11.79 18.87
N THR A 232 22.62 -12.91 19.58
CA THR A 232 22.62 -14.22 18.93
C THR A 232 21.29 -14.42 18.18
N GLU A 233 21.31 -15.05 17.01
CA GLU A 233 20.09 -15.31 16.21
C GLU A 233 18.93 -15.91 17.05
N PRO A 234 19.17 -16.85 18.00
CA PRO A 234 18.15 -17.37 18.91
C PRO A 234 17.48 -16.32 19.81
N GLU A 235 18.22 -15.31 20.30
CA GLU A 235 17.65 -14.25 21.15
C GLU A 235 16.67 -13.38 20.37
N ILE A 236 17.03 -13.05 19.12
CA ILE A 236 16.17 -12.26 18.24
C ILE A 236 14.89 -13.05 17.91
N ILE A 237 15.00 -14.35 17.66
CA ILE A 237 13.85 -15.23 17.42
C ILE A 237 12.91 -15.25 18.63
N ASN A 238 13.44 -15.51 19.82
CA ASN A 238 12.64 -15.55 21.05
C ASN A 238 11.93 -14.21 21.32
N PHE A 239 12.59 -13.10 20.98
CA PHE A 239 12.01 -11.76 21.07
C PHE A 239 10.88 -11.52 20.06
N VAL A 240 10.99 -12.04 18.84
CA VAL A 240 10.00 -11.84 17.76
C VAL A 240 8.78 -12.74 17.91
N CYS A 241 8.94 -13.98 18.39
CA CYS A 241 7.87 -15.00 18.46
C CYS A 241 6.53 -14.51 19.07
N PRO A 242 6.51 -13.72 20.16
CA PRO A 242 5.25 -13.18 20.73
C PRO A 242 4.51 -12.18 19.84
N PHE A 243 5.15 -11.65 18.80
CA PHE A 243 4.58 -10.68 17.86
C PHE A 243 4.20 -11.31 16.50
N VAL A 244 4.37 -12.63 16.37
CA VAL A 244 4.05 -13.34 15.15
C VAL A 244 2.57 -13.67 15.10
N ASN A 245 1.93 -13.38 13.98
CA ASN A 245 0.66 -14.00 13.63
C ASN A 245 0.91 -15.25 12.79
N PRO A 246 0.47 -16.44 13.24
CA PRO A 246 0.59 -17.64 12.42
C PRO A 246 -0.24 -17.53 11.15
N ILE A 247 0.11 -18.30 10.12
CA ILE A 247 -0.63 -18.30 8.83
C ILE A 247 -2.12 -18.52 9.04
N SER A 248 -2.51 -19.46 9.90
CA SER A 248 -3.91 -19.75 10.22
C SER A 248 -4.65 -18.53 10.79
N ALA A 249 -3.99 -17.72 11.64
CA ALA A 249 -4.60 -16.50 12.17
C ALA A 249 -4.83 -15.46 11.08
N GLU A 250 -3.89 -15.29 10.15
CA GLU A 250 -4.06 -14.40 9.00
C GLU A 250 -5.18 -14.91 8.07
N GLU A 251 -5.31 -16.23 7.88
CA GLU A 251 -6.42 -16.81 7.11
C GLU A 251 -7.79 -16.60 7.77
N ASP A 252 -7.88 -16.79 9.10
CA ASP A 252 -9.09 -16.52 9.87
C ASP A 252 -9.53 -15.05 9.70
N GLU A 253 -8.59 -14.11 9.80
CA GLU A 253 -8.85 -12.68 9.63
C GLU A 253 -9.34 -12.36 8.21
N ILE A 254 -8.73 -12.96 7.18
CA ILE A 254 -9.17 -12.81 5.79
C ILE A 254 -10.59 -13.36 5.60
N ALA A 255 -10.91 -14.52 6.17
CA ALA A 255 -12.24 -15.12 6.08
C ALA A 255 -13.30 -14.22 6.73
N GLN A 256 -13.02 -13.72 7.94
CA GLN A 256 -13.88 -12.75 8.63
C GLN A 256 -14.07 -11.47 7.81
N PHE A 257 -12.99 -10.95 7.21
CA PHE A 257 -13.05 -9.77 6.37
C PHE A 257 -13.93 -9.98 5.13
N LYS A 258 -13.89 -11.17 4.50
CA LYS A 258 -14.75 -11.51 3.36
C LYS A 258 -16.23 -11.53 3.75
N VAL A 259 -16.57 -12.17 4.86
CA VAL A 259 -17.95 -12.18 5.40
C VAL A 259 -18.45 -10.76 5.68
N LEU A 260 -17.61 -9.93 6.31
CA LEU A 260 -17.92 -8.54 6.61
C LEU A 260 -18.13 -7.74 5.31
N LEU A 261 -17.29 -7.95 4.30
CA LEU A 261 -17.41 -7.30 2.99
C LEU A 261 -18.68 -7.71 2.24
N GLU A 262 -19.04 -8.99 2.24
CA GLU A 262 -20.28 -9.50 1.67
C GLU A 262 -21.50 -8.87 2.33
N ARG A 263 -21.50 -8.82 3.66
CA ARG A 263 -22.56 -8.15 4.44
C ARG A 263 -22.66 -6.68 4.10
N GLN A 264 -21.53 -5.96 4.05
CA GLN A 264 -21.52 -4.56 3.59
C GLN A 264 -22.12 -4.42 2.19
N ASN A 265 -21.82 -5.34 1.27
CA ASN A 265 -22.31 -5.29 -0.11
C ASN A 265 -23.83 -5.45 -0.23
N THR A 266 -24.49 -6.07 0.74
CA THR A 266 -25.97 -6.09 0.80
C THR A 266 -26.57 -4.69 0.88
N PHE A 267 -25.86 -3.72 1.44
CA PHE A 267 -26.30 -2.32 1.55
C PHE A 267 -26.02 -1.45 0.32
N ARG A 268 -25.57 -2.03 -0.81
CA ARG A 268 -25.40 -1.27 -2.06
C ARG A 268 -26.67 -0.55 -2.55
N PRO A 269 -27.88 -1.11 -2.45
CA PRO A 269 -29.11 -0.41 -2.84
C PRO A 269 -29.32 0.88 -2.02
N VAL A 270 -29.11 0.81 -0.71
CA VAL A 270 -29.33 1.92 0.24
C VAL A 270 -28.31 3.04 0.03
N PHE A 271 -27.02 2.69 0.03
CA PHE A 271 -25.94 3.68 0.00
C PHE A 271 -25.40 3.97 -1.41
N GLY A 272 -25.99 3.39 -2.45
CA GLY A 272 -25.45 3.42 -3.80
C GLY A 272 -25.17 4.82 -4.34
N ALA A 273 -26.05 5.78 -4.07
CA ALA A 273 -25.85 7.19 -4.44
C ALA A 273 -24.70 7.83 -3.66
N LEU A 274 -24.66 7.62 -2.34
CA LEU A 274 -23.62 8.14 -1.43
C LEU A 274 -22.24 7.55 -1.74
N LEU A 275 -22.16 6.29 -2.19
CA LEU A 275 -20.92 5.65 -2.58
C LEU A 275 -20.34 6.22 -3.89
N ARG A 276 -21.19 6.75 -4.78
CA ARG A 276 -20.77 7.43 -6.02
C ARG A 276 -20.45 8.92 -5.83
N ALA A 277 -20.60 9.43 -4.60
CA ALA A 277 -20.48 10.83 -4.27
C ALA A 277 -19.02 11.34 -4.19
N SER A 278 -18.81 12.49 -3.53
CA SER A 278 -17.48 12.99 -3.23
C SER A 278 -16.68 12.02 -2.34
N ARG A 279 -15.34 12.14 -2.33
CA ARG A 279 -14.48 11.25 -1.51
C ARG A 279 -14.86 11.27 -0.03
N PRO A 280 -15.09 12.42 0.63
CA PRO A 280 -15.52 12.46 2.04
C PRO A 280 -16.86 11.76 2.26
N GLU A 281 -17.85 11.99 1.41
CA GLU A 281 -19.18 11.35 1.53
C GLU A 281 -19.10 9.84 1.33
N ARG A 282 -18.30 9.38 0.35
CA ARG A 282 -18.08 7.95 0.14
C ARG A 282 -17.40 7.31 1.36
N GLN A 283 -16.41 7.96 1.95
CA GLN A 283 -15.74 7.47 3.16
C GLN A 283 -16.72 7.37 4.33
N HIS A 284 -17.53 8.41 4.52
CA HIS A 284 -18.56 8.42 5.55
C HIS A 284 -19.62 7.32 5.36
N ALA A 285 -20.17 7.19 4.14
CA ALA A 285 -21.10 6.13 3.81
C ALA A 285 -20.49 4.72 3.97
N THR A 286 -19.20 4.57 3.69
CA THR A 286 -18.49 3.30 3.91
C THR A 286 -18.36 2.99 5.39
N HIS A 287 -18.07 3.99 6.23
CA HIS A 287 -18.05 3.86 7.68
C HIS A 287 -19.42 3.43 8.24
N LEU A 288 -20.50 4.09 7.84
CA LEU A 288 -21.86 3.73 8.26
C LEU A 288 -22.25 2.29 7.85
N ARG A 289 -21.94 1.88 6.62
CA ARG A 289 -22.14 0.48 6.17
C ARG A 289 -21.33 -0.52 6.98
N ARG A 290 -20.10 -0.14 7.35
CA ARG A 290 -19.21 -0.97 8.14
C ARG A 290 -19.75 -1.14 9.56
N LEU A 291 -20.28 -0.09 10.20
CA LEU A 291 -20.95 -0.17 11.50
C LEU A 291 -22.08 -1.20 11.50
N LEU A 292 -22.97 -1.14 10.51
CA LEU A 292 -24.04 -2.14 10.35
C LEU A 292 -23.47 -3.56 10.20
N ALA A 293 -22.47 -3.72 9.33
CA ALA A 293 -21.90 -5.02 9.04
C ALA A 293 -21.14 -5.62 10.25
N GLU A 294 -20.41 -4.83 11.02
CA GLU A 294 -19.71 -5.29 12.22
C GLU A 294 -20.67 -5.81 13.30
N ASN A 295 -21.89 -5.27 13.37
CA ASN A 295 -22.94 -5.71 14.31
C ASN A 295 -23.86 -6.79 13.73
N ASN A 296 -23.41 -7.52 12.69
CA ASN A 296 -24.16 -8.61 12.06
C ASN A 296 -25.51 -8.21 11.45
N ILE A 297 -25.67 -6.93 11.08
CA ILE A 297 -26.87 -6.44 10.40
C ILE A 297 -26.64 -6.49 8.89
N ASN A 298 -27.56 -7.10 8.16
CA ASN A 298 -27.61 -7.12 6.70
C ASN A 298 -28.87 -6.39 6.19
N TYR A 299 -28.96 -6.22 4.87
CA TYR A 299 -30.10 -5.58 4.23
C TYR A 299 -31.44 -6.25 4.58
N ASP A 300 -31.51 -7.59 4.50
CA ASP A 300 -32.76 -8.32 4.70
C ASP A 300 -33.30 -8.16 6.12
N LYS A 301 -32.42 -8.13 7.13
CA LYS A 301 -32.80 -7.89 8.52
C LYS A 301 -33.41 -6.50 8.72
N LEU A 302 -32.83 -5.46 8.11
CA LEU A 302 -33.41 -4.11 8.18
C LEU A 302 -34.72 -4.00 7.40
N LYS A 303 -34.81 -4.70 6.26
CA LYS A 303 -36.04 -4.77 5.47
C LYS A 303 -37.17 -5.38 6.30
N GLN A 304 -36.92 -6.52 6.95
CA GLN A 304 -37.90 -7.16 7.83
C GLN A 304 -38.28 -6.26 9.01
N ALA A 305 -37.31 -5.63 9.66
CA ALA A 305 -37.58 -4.71 10.76
C ALA A 305 -38.46 -3.53 10.35
N TYR A 306 -38.29 -3.02 9.12
CA TYR A 306 -39.16 -1.98 8.57
C TYR A 306 -40.55 -2.52 8.20
N GLU A 307 -40.66 -3.73 7.66
CA GLU A 307 -41.95 -4.36 7.38
C GLU A 307 -42.76 -4.63 8.66
N ASP A 308 -42.09 -4.96 9.77
CA ASP A 308 -42.71 -5.27 11.06
C ASP A 308 -43.14 -4.02 11.86
N GLY A 309 -42.43 -2.90 11.72
CA GLY A 309 -42.62 -1.72 12.60
C GLY A 309 -42.24 -0.38 11.99
N ALA A 310 -42.09 -0.31 10.66
CA ALA A 310 -41.65 0.87 9.92
C ALA A 310 -40.39 1.51 10.55
N LYS A 311 -40.39 2.83 10.71
CA LYS A 311 -39.28 3.59 11.30
C LYS A 311 -38.94 3.14 12.72
N ASP A 312 -39.95 2.84 13.55
CA ASP A 312 -39.74 2.43 14.94
C ASP A 312 -39.09 1.04 15.03
N GLY A 313 -39.42 0.16 14.08
CA GLY A 313 -38.76 -1.14 13.92
C GLY A 313 -37.27 -1.01 13.60
N LEU A 314 -36.91 -0.10 12.69
CA LEU A 314 -35.51 0.22 12.39
C LEU A 314 -34.78 0.82 13.61
N ASP A 315 -35.38 1.79 14.29
CA ASP A 315 -34.79 2.45 15.46
C ASP A 315 -34.49 1.44 16.58
N LYS A 316 -35.41 0.50 16.81
CA LYS A 316 -35.24 -0.59 17.78
C LYS A 316 -34.03 -1.47 17.44
N VAL A 317 -33.88 -1.89 16.18
CA VAL A 317 -32.73 -2.71 15.75
C VAL A 317 -31.42 -1.94 15.91
N LEU A 318 -31.38 -0.68 15.46
CA LEU A 318 -30.18 0.15 15.54
C LEU A 318 -29.73 0.36 16.99
N LYS A 319 -30.64 0.73 17.90
CA LYS A 319 -30.30 0.98 19.31
C LYS A 319 -29.96 -0.27 20.10
N SER A 320 -30.59 -1.41 19.78
CA SER A 320 -30.36 -2.66 20.52
C SER A 320 -29.12 -3.43 20.06
N GLU A 321 -28.76 -3.34 18.78
CA GLU A 321 -27.70 -4.19 18.21
C GLU A 321 -26.43 -3.43 17.81
N VAL A 322 -26.50 -2.12 17.56
CA VAL A 322 -25.32 -1.32 17.14
C VAL A 322 -24.68 -0.65 18.35
N ALA A 323 -23.97 -1.44 19.16
CA ALA A 323 -23.40 -0.97 20.43
C ALA A 323 -22.17 -0.06 20.27
N ASN A 324 -21.49 -0.09 19.13
CA ASN A 324 -20.22 0.61 18.88
C ASN A 324 -20.37 1.94 18.12
N ALA A 325 -21.59 2.44 17.94
CA ALA A 325 -21.87 3.70 17.24
C ALA A 325 -22.22 4.84 18.20
N LYS A 326 -21.93 6.07 17.78
CA LYS A 326 -22.38 7.29 18.46
C LYS A 326 -23.84 7.55 18.16
N GLU A 327 -24.53 8.25 19.07
CA GLU A 327 -25.93 8.65 18.87
C GLU A 327 -26.17 9.40 17.55
N THR A 328 -25.22 10.25 17.15
CA THR A 328 -25.29 10.98 15.87
C THR A 328 -25.22 10.05 14.66
N GLU A 329 -24.42 8.97 14.75
CA GLU A 329 -24.29 7.98 13.68
C GLU A 329 -25.54 7.10 13.60
N LEU A 330 -26.13 6.74 14.75
CA LEU A 330 -27.41 6.02 14.82
C LEU A 330 -28.55 6.83 14.23
N SER A 331 -28.65 8.11 14.59
CA SER A 331 -29.67 9.01 14.05
C SER A 331 -29.54 9.20 12.53
N GLU A 332 -28.32 9.34 12.03
CA GLU A 332 -28.06 9.44 10.58
C GLU A 332 -28.38 8.13 9.85
N LEU A 333 -28.00 6.98 10.42
CA LEU A 333 -28.36 5.67 9.88
C LEU A 333 -29.88 5.51 9.79
N LEU A 334 -30.60 5.87 10.86
CA LEU A 334 -32.05 5.80 10.89
C LEU A 334 -32.68 6.67 9.80
N ASP A 335 -32.21 7.90 9.62
CA ASP A 335 -32.71 8.81 8.58
C ASP A 335 -32.47 8.27 7.16
N ILE A 336 -31.26 7.76 6.89
CA ILE A 336 -30.92 7.15 5.60
C ILE A 336 -31.82 5.94 5.30
N LEU A 337 -32.03 5.08 6.27
CA LEU A 337 -32.81 3.84 6.11
C LEU A 337 -34.30 4.13 5.99
N ASP A 338 -34.85 5.00 6.84
CA ASP A 338 -36.25 5.45 6.79
C ASP A 338 -36.57 6.09 5.44
N CYS A 339 -35.72 7.00 4.96
CA CYS A 339 -35.89 7.63 3.64
C CYS A 339 -35.74 6.65 2.47
N PHE A 340 -35.10 5.50 2.66
CA PHE A 340 -34.92 4.49 1.60
C PHE A 340 -36.09 3.51 1.55
N PHE A 341 -36.57 3.03 2.70
CA PHE A 341 -37.64 2.04 2.76
C PHE A 341 -39.05 2.65 2.65
N ASP A 342 -39.22 3.92 3.03
CA ASP A 342 -40.49 4.63 2.89
C ASP A 342 -40.74 5.06 1.43
N PRO A 343 -41.78 4.54 0.75
CA PRO A 343 -42.09 4.90 -0.64
C PRO A 343 -42.45 6.36 -0.85
N GLU A 344 -42.91 7.06 0.20
CA GLU A 344 -43.31 8.46 0.14
C GLU A 344 -42.11 9.40 0.32
N LYS A 345 -41.03 8.90 0.93
CA LYS A 345 -39.80 9.67 1.12
C LYS A 345 -38.84 9.52 -0.06
N LYS A 346 -37.98 10.53 -0.22
CA LYS A 346 -36.90 10.47 -1.20
C LYS A 346 -35.65 9.94 -0.53
N ALA A 347 -35.04 8.91 -1.11
CA ALA A 347 -33.76 8.39 -0.67
C ALA A 347 -32.71 9.50 -0.57
N VAL A 348 -31.92 9.48 0.51
CA VAL A 348 -30.89 10.47 0.81
C VAL A 348 -29.90 10.58 -0.35
N GLN A 349 -29.82 11.77 -0.93
CA GLN A 349 -28.90 12.06 -2.01
C GLN A 349 -27.63 12.74 -1.50
N PRO A 350 -26.50 12.57 -2.20
CA PRO A 350 -25.28 13.31 -1.91
C PRO A 350 -25.52 14.83 -1.91
N LYS A 351 -24.79 15.55 -1.08
CA LYS A 351 -24.83 17.01 -1.11
C LYS A 351 -24.28 17.47 -2.48
N PRO A 352 -24.98 18.38 -3.18
CA PRO A 352 -24.50 18.87 -4.45
C PRO A 352 -23.10 19.44 -4.25
N ARG A 353 -22.17 19.06 -5.15
CA ARG A 353 -20.85 19.68 -5.18
C ARG A 353 -21.08 21.15 -5.52
N TYR A 354 -21.02 22.01 -4.51
CA TYR A 354 -20.74 23.41 -4.75
C TYR A 354 -19.36 23.47 -5.38
N TYR A 355 -19.32 23.48 -6.71
CA TYR A 355 -18.22 24.10 -7.41
C TYR A 355 -18.22 25.53 -6.89
N GLN A 356 -17.37 25.82 -5.90
CA GLN A 356 -16.96 27.19 -5.64
C GLN A 356 -16.40 27.68 -6.96
N ASN A 357 -17.26 28.43 -7.64
CA ASN A 357 -16.95 29.12 -8.87
C ASN A 357 -15.82 30.08 -8.48
N ASN A 358 -14.60 29.64 -8.73
CA ASN A 358 -13.39 30.34 -8.29
C ASN A 358 -13.12 31.52 -9.24
N ASN A 359 -14.17 32.33 -9.50
CA ASN A 359 -14.13 33.60 -10.21
C ASN A 359 -13.39 34.69 -9.40
N ASN A 360 -12.80 34.33 -8.25
CA ASN A 360 -11.83 35.15 -7.53
C ASN A 360 -10.37 34.74 -7.75
N ARG A 361 -10.06 34.03 -8.84
CA ARG A 361 -8.72 34.13 -9.43
C ARG A 361 -8.58 35.51 -10.06
N LYS A 362 -8.11 36.47 -9.26
CA LYS A 362 -7.50 37.72 -9.74
C LYS A 362 -6.68 37.41 -11.00
N PRO A 363 -6.80 38.21 -12.08
CA PRO A 363 -5.97 38.04 -13.26
C PRO A 363 -4.52 38.00 -12.82
N ARG A 364 -3.83 36.91 -13.13
CA ARG A 364 -2.42 36.77 -12.86
C ARG A 364 -1.73 37.91 -13.59
N GLY A 365 -1.28 38.90 -12.83
CA GLY A 365 -0.67 40.11 -13.32
C GLY A 365 0.32 39.80 -14.42
N THR A 366 0.12 40.49 -15.52
CA THR A 366 1.02 40.76 -16.62
C THR A 366 2.48 40.63 -16.16
N ARG A 367 3.23 39.72 -16.79
CA ARG A 367 4.68 39.60 -16.60
C ARG A 367 5.29 40.99 -16.82
N LYS A 368 5.74 41.63 -15.72
CA LYS A 368 6.63 42.77 -15.79
C LYS A 368 7.94 42.29 -16.44
N SER A 369 8.10 42.74 -17.67
CA SER A 369 9.38 43.02 -18.32
C SER A 369 10.48 43.32 -17.30
N PHE A 370 11.49 42.45 -17.22
CA PHE A 370 12.80 42.81 -16.71
C PHE A 370 13.47 43.71 -17.76
N ASN A 371 13.18 45.01 -17.71
CA ASN A 371 14.05 46.01 -18.30
C ASN A 371 15.15 46.26 -17.27
N LYS A 372 16.34 45.68 -17.53
CA LYS A 372 17.56 46.03 -16.81
C LYS A 372 18.09 47.30 -17.48
N ASP A 373 17.93 48.42 -16.80
CA ASP A 373 18.50 49.68 -17.20
C ASP A 373 20.02 49.54 -17.37
N ARG A 374 20.45 50.04 -18.53
CA ARG A 374 21.83 50.34 -18.88
C ARG A 374 22.27 51.53 -18.04
N ASN A 375 23.45 51.44 -17.44
CA ASN A 375 24.30 52.63 -17.29
C ASN A 375 25.60 52.39 -18.06
N SER A 376 26.02 53.45 -18.72
CA SER A 376 27.01 53.57 -19.80
C SER A 376 28.45 53.38 -19.36
N GLU A 377 29.27 52.78 -20.23
CA GLU A 377 30.53 53.39 -20.67
C GLU A 377 31.00 52.77 -22.01
N SER A 378 30.96 53.60 -23.05
CA SER A 378 31.87 53.71 -24.21
C SER A 378 32.69 52.47 -24.61
N THR A 379 32.70 51.97 -25.86
CA THR A 379 33.24 52.65 -27.05
C THR A 379 33.15 51.72 -28.28
N SER A 380 33.10 52.34 -29.48
CA SER A 380 33.45 51.82 -30.82
C SER A 380 32.66 50.65 -31.45
N SER A 381 31.72 51.03 -32.33
CA SER A 381 31.42 50.41 -33.64
C SER A 381 32.69 50.33 -34.54
N PRO A 382 32.70 49.73 -35.76
CA PRO A 382 31.53 49.40 -36.59
C PRO A 382 31.59 48.14 -37.50
N ASN A 383 30.43 47.86 -38.11
CA ASN A 383 30.19 47.35 -39.47
C ASN A 383 30.68 45.93 -39.83
N ALA A 384 30.13 45.22 -40.81
CA ALA A 384 28.88 45.21 -41.58
C ALA A 384 29.06 44.06 -42.62
N SER A 385 27.94 43.55 -43.17
CA SER A 385 27.82 42.91 -44.51
C SER A 385 28.60 41.61 -44.77
N SER A 386 27.97 40.45 -44.98
CA SER A 386 27.17 39.99 -46.14
C SER A 386 28.00 39.13 -47.12
N ASP A 387 27.30 38.09 -47.60
CA ASP A 387 27.42 37.43 -48.90
C ASP A 387 28.37 36.24 -49.17
N ASN A 388 27.70 35.24 -49.76
CA ASN A 388 28.14 34.30 -50.80
C ASN A 388 29.12 33.20 -50.42
N ALA A 389 29.22 32.07 -51.13
CA ALA A 389 28.33 31.23 -51.92
C ALA A 389 29.22 30.03 -52.34
N THR A 390 28.65 28.84 -52.37
CA THR A 390 28.93 27.66 -53.22
C THR A 390 30.26 27.55 -54.01
N GLU A 391 30.93 26.39 -53.95
CA GLU A 391 30.92 25.36 -55.02
C GLU A 391 31.85 24.16 -54.73
N LYS A 392 31.34 22.95 -55.08
CA LYS A 392 31.93 21.79 -55.82
C LYS A 392 33.38 21.33 -55.52
N THR A 393 33.83 20.08 -55.64
CA THR A 393 33.39 18.76 -56.17
C THR A 393 34.56 17.80 -55.88
N GLY A 394 34.33 16.48 -55.80
CA GLY A 394 35.44 15.50 -55.89
C GLY A 394 35.13 14.10 -55.35
N THR A 395 34.75 13.21 -56.28
CA THR A 395 34.60 11.75 -56.20
C THR A 395 35.93 10.99 -56.02
N GLU A 396 35.94 9.84 -55.32
CA GLU A 396 36.18 8.49 -55.90
C GLU A 396 36.40 7.34 -54.88
N SER A 397 35.77 6.19 -55.20
CA SER A 397 36.12 4.76 -54.99
C SER A 397 36.30 4.21 -53.57
N GLU A 398 35.43 3.31 -53.08
CA GLU A 398 35.32 1.85 -53.35
C GLU A 398 36.47 0.97 -52.81
N LYS A 399 36.13 0.08 -51.86
CA LYS A 399 36.31 -1.38 -52.02
C LYS A 399 35.53 -2.18 -50.98
N GLU A 400 34.55 -2.89 -51.51
CA GLU A 400 33.80 -4.00 -50.95
C GLU A 400 34.67 -5.28 -51.01
N LYS A 401 34.51 -6.20 -50.05
CA LYS A 401 34.77 -7.64 -50.24
C LYS A 401 33.96 -8.46 -49.24
N THR A 402 32.92 -9.08 -49.80
CA THR A 402 32.14 -10.21 -49.25
C THR A 402 32.72 -11.51 -49.81
N VAL A 403 32.20 -12.67 -49.33
CA VAL A 403 32.20 -14.04 -49.91
C VAL A 403 33.20 -15.00 -49.22
N GLU A 404 32.88 -16.24 -48.79
CA GLU A 404 31.66 -17.06 -48.64
C GLU A 404 31.99 -18.30 -47.77
N VAL A 405 30.92 -18.89 -47.21
CA VAL A 405 30.60 -20.32 -47.06
C VAL A 405 31.66 -21.39 -47.43
N GLN A 406 31.95 -22.25 -46.46
CA GLN A 406 31.84 -23.73 -46.56
C GLN A 406 31.42 -24.31 -45.22
#